data_AF-A0A536C0S7-F1
#
_entry.id   AF-A0A536C0S7-F1
#
_cell.length_a   1.000
_cell.length_b   1.000
_cell.length_c   1.000
_cell.angle_alpha   90.00
_cell.angle_beta   90.00
_cell.angle_gamma   90.00
#
_symmetry.space_group_name_H-M   'P 1'
#
loop_
_entity.id
_entity.type
_entity.pdbx_description
1 polymer ?
#
loop_
_entity_poly.entity_id
_entity_poly.type
_entity_poly.pdbx_seq_one_letter_code
_entity_poly.pdbx_strand_id
1 'polypeptide(L)'
;MSFYSPDRRDLRDLREARASRSGRGPSSRSCGQTFLRDSREGTLAREARFRAWDGSQNLPDLEADEIMDALADDLMAEGDLSAALRRLMDRGWKSGDPTRQDLRGLQDMMERLRQRRQELLDRYKLGDVLADVRRQLDDIEATERSGIERRLDEASREGPVNGPESGRERNRPDNPQLRNMLRDMAAKRLDQLDALPSELGGRIRGLQEYDFLEPEARDRFNGLVAQLQRQVLDQFVSGLSDAIKGITPEDLAANRDMVRDLNRLLQERLAGGDPDASEFLQKHGRFFPGARNLDDIIEQLAQRMAAMQSLLRSMTPEQRAELQSMVDALLRDDRLRWDLAQLAATLDELLPEGLGDRYRFSGDQPLGLDGALEQMARLQAMESMEDRLDSIGDPGDV
;
A
#
# COMPACT_ATOMS: atom_id res chain seq x y z
N MET A 1 -47.72 -7.09 -26.60
CA MET A 1 -48.43 -8.20 -25.93
C MET A 1 -47.36 -9.15 -25.38
N SER A 2 -47.32 -9.56 -24.11
CA SER A 2 -48.23 -9.30 -22.98
C SER A 2 -47.41 -9.00 -21.72
N PHE A 3 -47.96 -8.22 -20.79
CA PHE A 3 -47.33 -7.90 -19.51
C PHE A 3 -47.31 -9.13 -18.57
N TYR A 4 -46.31 -9.19 -17.69
CA TYR A 4 -46.33 -10.05 -16.50
C TYR A 4 -46.20 -9.14 -15.27
N SER A 5 -47.14 -9.27 -14.33
CA SER A 5 -47.23 -8.45 -13.12
C SER A 5 -47.41 -9.36 -11.91
N PRO A 6 -46.61 -9.25 -10.83
CA PRO A 6 -46.78 -10.09 -9.65
C PRO A 6 -48.00 -9.65 -8.82
N ASP A 7 -48.84 -10.60 -8.41
CA ASP A 7 -50.04 -10.35 -7.60
C ASP A 7 -49.69 -10.02 -6.14
N ARG A 8 -50.46 -9.09 -5.53
CA ARG A 8 -50.32 -8.70 -4.12
C ARG A 8 -51.17 -9.62 -3.23
N ARG A 9 -50.70 -10.85 -2.96
CA ARG A 9 -51.45 -11.74 -2.05
C ARG A 9 -50.70 -12.85 -1.29
N ASP A 10 -49.49 -12.57 -0.78
CA ASP A 10 -48.76 -13.48 0.13
C ASP A 10 -48.19 -12.80 1.40
N LEU A 11 -48.89 -11.79 1.94
CA LEU A 11 -48.58 -11.20 3.24
C LEU A 11 -49.59 -11.60 4.32
N ARG A 12 -49.40 -12.80 4.91
CA ARG A 12 -49.65 -13.19 6.31
C ARG A 12 -49.73 -14.71 6.44
N ASP A 13 -48.78 -15.31 7.14
CA ASP A 13 -49.04 -16.20 8.28
C ASP A 13 -47.72 -16.71 8.88
N LEU A 14 -47.28 -16.07 9.97
CA LEU A 14 -46.22 -16.60 10.83
C LEU A 14 -46.84 -17.04 12.15
N ARG A 15 -47.09 -18.36 12.28
CA ARG A 15 -47.63 -18.95 13.50
C ARG A 15 -46.85 -20.20 13.94
N GLU A 16 -46.13 -20.02 15.06
CA GLU A 16 -45.87 -20.98 16.14
C GLU A 16 -45.46 -22.44 15.81
N ALA A 17 -44.20 -22.83 16.14
CA ALA A 17 -43.93 -24.11 16.83
C ALA A 17 -42.52 -24.24 17.47
N ARG A 18 -42.45 -24.25 18.82
CA ARG A 18 -41.50 -24.97 19.70
C ARG A 18 -39.96 -24.68 19.59
N ALA A 19 -39.13 -24.86 20.62
CA ALA A 19 -39.28 -25.65 21.86
C ALA A 19 -38.61 -25.05 23.13
N SER A 20 -39.10 -25.52 24.29
CA SER A 20 -38.44 -25.66 25.60
C SER A 20 -36.99 -26.20 25.54
N ARG A 21 -36.06 -26.07 26.51
CA ARG A 21 -36.00 -25.76 27.98
C ARG A 21 -34.48 -25.53 28.33
N SER A 22 -33.95 -25.23 29.53
CA SER A 22 -34.42 -24.89 30.89
C SER A 22 -33.23 -24.40 31.75
N GLY A 23 -33.44 -23.46 32.70
CA GLY A 23 -32.43 -23.09 33.72
C GLY A 23 -32.98 -22.07 34.72
N ARG A 24 -32.62 -22.17 36.02
CA ARG A 24 -33.10 -21.27 37.09
C ARG A 24 -32.05 -20.19 37.42
N GLY A 25 -32.49 -19.04 37.94
CA GLY A 25 -31.62 -17.92 38.40
C GLY A 25 -31.01 -18.14 39.80
N PRO A 26 -30.75 -17.11 40.64
CA PRO A 26 -31.27 -15.73 40.55
C PRO A 26 -30.26 -14.57 40.84
N SER A 27 -30.71 -13.34 40.53
CA SER A 27 -30.42 -12.04 41.19
C SER A 27 -29.07 -11.76 41.89
N SER A 28 -28.39 -10.69 41.44
CA SER A 28 -27.81 -9.69 42.35
C SER A 28 -27.64 -8.32 41.66
N ARG A 29 -27.35 -7.28 42.45
CA ARG A 29 -27.38 -5.86 42.08
C ARG A 29 -26.04 -5.39 41.51
N SER A 30 -26.07 -4.42 40.59
CA SER A 30 -25.28 -3.20 40.77
C SER A 30 -25.87 -2.02 39.99
N CYS A 31 -26.11 -0.91 40.68
CA CYS A 31 -26.25 0.41 40.07
C CYS A 31 -24.89 1.10 40.22
N GLY A 32 -24.33 1.63 39.12
CA GLY A 32 -23.02 2.27 39.10
C GLY A 32 -22.94 3.24 37.95
N GLN A 33 -23.14 4.53 38.24
CA GLN A 33 -22.97 5.62 37.29
C GLN A 33 -21.47 5.84 37.03
N THR A 34 -21.02 5.92 35.78
CA THR A 34 -19.71 6.51 35.47
C THR A 34 -19.70 7.15 34.08
N PHE A 35 -19.79 8.48 34.07
CA PHE A 35 -19.28 9.43 33.07
C PHE A 35 -19.62 9.24 31.58
N LEU A 36 -20.49 10.15 31.11
CA LEU A 36 -20.44 10.68 29.75
C LEU A 36 -19.02 11.20 29.46
N ARG A 37 -18.36 10.66 28.43
CA ARG A 37 -17.26 11.34 27.76
C ARG A 37 -17.58 11.40 26.27
N ASP A 38 -17.69 12.62 25.76
CA ASP A 38 -17.90 12.88 24.34
C ASP A 38 -16.70 12.32 23.55
N SER A 39 -16.98 11.66 22.43
CA SER A 39 -16.00 11.04 21.54
C SER A 39 -16.59 10.94 20.13
N ARG A 40 -17.08 12.09 19.64
CA ARG A 40 -17.40 12.30 18.23
C ARG A 40 -16.16 12.73 17.45
N GLU A 41 -15.33 11.77 17.04
CA GLU A 41 -14.35 11.97 15.97
C GLU A 41 -13.80 10.62 15.46
N GLY A 42 -13.51 10.52 14.16
CA GLY A 42 -12.64 9.45 13.63
C GLY A 42 -13.27 8.20 13.02
N THR A 43 -14.42 8.27 12.33
CA THR A 43 -14.88 7.18 11.43
C THR A 43 -15.19 7.67 10.01
N LEU A 44 -14.15 8.17 9.32
CA LEU A 44 -14.20 8.54 7.90
C LEU A 44 -13.08 7.86 7.10
N ALA A 45 -13.30 6.60 6.74
CA ALA A 45 -12.74 5.92 5.56
C ALA A 45 -13.24 4.45 5.54
N ARG A 46 -14.49 4.21 5.14
CA ARG A 46 -14.82 2.90 4.56
C ARG A 46 -14.29 2.89 3.14
N GLU A 47 -13.58 1.83 2.78
CA GLU A 47 -13.05 1.63 1.43
C GLU A 47 -14.19 1.78 0.40
N ALA A 48 -13.97 2.60 -0.62
CA ALA A 48 -14.88 2.70 -1.75
C ALA A 48 -14.71 1.47 -2.67
N ARG A 49 -15.22 0.32 -2.23
CA ARG A 49 -15.30 -0.89 -3.07
C ARG A 49 -16.46 -0.73 -4.04
N PHE A 50 -16.19 -0.66 -5.34
CA PHE A 50 -17.25 -0.72 -6.35
C PHE A 50 -18.02 -2.05 -6.20
N ARG A 51 -19.32 -1.95 -5.92
CA ARG A 51 -20.24 -3.08 -5.88
C ARG A 51 -21.24 -2.94 -7.03
N ALA A 52 -21.72 -4.08 -7.53
CA ALA A 52 -23.00 -4.09 -8.24
C ALA A 52 -24.10 -3.50 -7.35
N TRP A 53 -25.08 -2.82 -7.95
CA TRP A 53 -26.15 -2.12 -7.24
C TRP A 53 -26.91 -3.06 -6.28
N ASP A 54 -26.61 -2.98 -4.99
CA ASP A 54 -27.16 -3.86 -3.95
C ASP A 54 -28.41 -3.28 -3.26
N GLY A 55 -28.90 -2.13 -3.74
CA GLY A 55 -30.10 -1.45 -3.22
C GLY A 55 -29.94 -0.84 -1.83
N SER A 56 -28.74 -0.89 -1.22
CA SER A 56 -28.49 -0.34 0.12
C SER A 56 -28.23 1.18 0.15
N GLN A 57 -28.19 1.82 -1.02
CA GLN A 57 -27.92 3.24 -1.16
C GLN A 57 -29.19 4.07 -0.94
N ASN A 58 -29.12 5.03 -0.02
CA ASN A 58 -30.15 6.05 0.14
C ASN A 58 -30.08 7.03 -1.04
N LEU A 59 -30.80 6.72 -2.12
CA LEU A 59 -31.26 7.76 -3.03
C LEU A 59 -32.27 8.66 -2.29
N PRO A 60 -32.36 9.97 -2.62
CA PRO A 60 -33.55 10.73 -2.27
C PRO A 60 -34.78 10.05 -2.89
N ASP A 61 -35.92 10.13 -2.21
CA ASP A 61 -37.19 9.65 -2.75
C ASP A 61 -37.60 10.63 -3.86
N LEU A 62 -37.29 10.24 -5.10
CA LEU A 62 -37.56 11.03 -6.30
C LEU A 62 -38.99 10.76 -6.75
N GLU A 63 -39.87 11.75 -6.62
CA GLU A 63 -41.20 11.64 -7.18
C GLU A 63 -41.12 11.68 -8.72
N ALA A 64 -41.82 10.77 -9.39
CA ALA A 64 -41.74 10.64 -10.85
C ALA A 64 -42.14 11.94 -11.57
N ASP A 65 -43.07 12.70 -10.98
CA ASP A 65 -43.56 13.97 -11.50
C ASP A 65 -42.46 15.06 -11.44
N GLU A 66 -41.64 15.09 -10.39
CA GLU A 66 -40.51 16.04 -10.26
C GLU A 66 -39.38 15.76 -11.27
N ILE A 67 -39.13 14.48 -11.57
CA ILE A 67 -38.21 14.08 -12.65
C ILE A 67 -38.76 14.53 -14.01
N MET A 68 -40.06 14.32 -14.24
CA MET A 68 -40.71 14.70 -15.50
C MET A 68 -40.72 16.21 -15.70
N ASP A 69 -41.00 17.01 -14.67
CA ASP A 69 -40.93 18.48 -14.75
C ASP A 69 -39.49 18.97 -15.01
N ALA A 70 -38.49 18.40 -14.32
CA ALA A 70 -37.08 18.77 -14.52
C ALA A 70 -36.56 18.42 -15.93
N LEU A 71 -37.11 17.37 -16.57
CA LEU A 71 -36.81 17.00 -17.95
C LEU A 71 -37.69 17.73 -18.97
N ALA A 72 -38.90 18.15 -18.61
CA ALA A 72 -39.87 18.75 -19.52
C ALA A 72 -39.35 20.06 -20.13
N ASP A 73 -38.70 20.92 -19.35
CA ASP A 73 -38.14 22.18 -19.84
C ASP A 73 -37.06 21.96 -20.92
N ASP A 74 -36.07 21.08 -20.65
CA ASP A 74 -35.00 20.75 -21.60
C ASP A 74 -35.54 19.93 -22.81
N LEU A 75 -36.52 19.04 -22.60
CA LEU A 75 -37.18 18.27 -23.67
C LEU A 75 -38.05 19.15 -24.58
N MET A 76 -38.74 20.16 -24.04
CA MET A 76 -39.52 21.11 -24.83
C MET A 76 -38.63 22.10 -25.60
N ALA A 77 -37.40 22.35 -25.13
CA ALA A 77 -36.43 23.20 -25.81
C ALA A 77 -35.78 22.54 -27.03
N GLU A 78 -35.40 21.26 -26.93
CA GLU A 78 -34.54 20.60 -27.93
C GLU A 78 -35.09 19.28 -28.49
N GLY A 79 -36.14 18.69 -27.89
CA GLY A 79 -36.83 17.51 -28.41
C GLY A 79 -36.13 16.16 -28.18
N ASP A 80 -34.96 16.14 -27.54
CA ASP A 80 -34.19 14.93 -27.26
C ASP A 80 -34.13 14.62 -25.75
N LEU A 81 -34.77 13.51 -25.37
CA LEU A 81 -34.79 13.00 -24.01
C LEU A 81 -33.40 12.58 -23.51
N SER A 82 -32.52 12.08 -24.38
CA SER A 82 -31.17 11.66 -24.00
C SER A 82 -30.29 12.86 -23.64
N ALA A 83 -30.37 13.94 -24.43
CA ALA A 83 -29.72 15.21 -24.14
C ALA A 83 -30.26 15.87 -22.85
N ALA A 84 -31.58 15.83 -22.62
CA ALA A 84 -32.19 16.35 -21.39
C ALA A 84 -31.74 15.57 -20.14
N LEU A 85 -31.80 14.22 -20.19
CA LEU A 85 -31.30 13.35 -19.11
C LEU A 85 -29.83 13.58 -18.82
N ARG A 86 -29.00 13.73 -19.86
CA ARG A 86 -27.58 14.01 -19.73
C ARG A 86 -27.33 15.36 -19.06
N ARG A 87 -28.01 16.44 -19.48
CA ARG A 87 -27.91 17.76 -18.83
C ARG A 87 -28.32 17.71 -17.36
N LEU A 88 -29.35 16.93 -17.02
CA LEU A 88 -29.78 16.71 -15.65
C LEU A 88 -28.70 15.97 -14.83
N MET A 89 -28.04 14.96 -15.40
CA MET A 89 -26.90 14.28 -14.76
C MET A 89 -25.67 15.19 -14.61
N ASP A 90 -25.32 15.97 -15.64
CA ASP A 90 -24.17 16.89 -15.63
C ASP A 90 -24.35 18.01 -14.58
N ARG A 91 -25.53 18.64 -14.56
CA ARG A 91 -25.91 19.78 -13.71
C ARG A 91 -26.29 19.35 -12.28
N GLY A 92 -26.81 18.13 -12.13
CA GLY A 92 -27.48 17.67 -10.91
C GLY A 92 -28.90 18.22 -10.78
N TRP A 93 -29.61 17.71 -9.78
CA TRP A 93 -31.00 18.07 -9.47
C TRP A 93 -31.08 18.75 -8.09
N LYS A 94 -31.81 19.87 -8.04
CA LYS A 94 -32.05 20.62 -6.80
C LYS A 94 -33.49 20.42 -6.37
N SER A 95 -33.68 20.00 -5.13
CA SER A 95 -35.00 19.83 -4.55
C SER A 95 -35.63 21.18 -4.24
N GLY A 96 -36.90 21.37 -4.61
CA GLY A 96 -37.70 22.52 -4.14
C GLY A 96 -38.07 22.43 -2.66
N ASP A 97 -37.97 21.23 -2.08
CA ASP A 97 -38.22 20.94 -0.67
C ASP A 97 -36.92 21.04 0.15
N PRO A 98 -36.82 21.98 1.12
CA PRO A 98 -35.63 22.19 1.94
C PRO A 98 -35.33 21.08 2.95
N THR A 99 -36.19 20.05 3.04
CA THR A 99 -35.96 18.86 3.88
C THR A 99 -35.30 17.69 3.13
N ARG A 100 -35.26 17.73 1.79
CA ARG A 100 -34.65 16.71 0.94
C ARG A 100 -33.22 17.12 0.52
N GLN A 101 -32.42 16.12 0.12
CA GLN A 101 -31.03 16.35 -0.33
C GLN A 101 -30.96 16.52 -1.84
N ASP A 102 -30.30 17.59 -2.29
CA ASP A 102 -29.96 17.79 -3.70
C ASP A 102 -29.08 16.66 -4.24
N LEU A 103 -29.38 16.20 -5.46
CA LEU A 103 -28.49 15.31 -6.21
C LEU A 103 -27.41 16.15 -6.89
N ARG A 104 -26.15 15.86 -6.55
CA ARG A 104 -24.99 16.52 -7.16
C ARG A 104 -24.83 16.07 -8.60
N GLY A 105 -24.52 17.01 -9.48
CA GLY A 105 -24.19 16.71 -10.86
C GLY A 105 -22.82 16.06 -11.03
N LEU A 106 -22.59 15.43 -12.18
CA LEU A 106 -21.29 14.89 -12.57
C LEU A 106 -20.21 15.99 -12.55
N GLN A 107 -20.52 17.20 -13.03
CA GLN A 107 -19.57 18.34 -12.98
C GLN A 107 -19.17 18.71 -11.54
N ASP A 108 -20.15 18.73 -10.63
CA ASP A 108 -19.96 18.98 -9.19
C ASP A 108 -19.03 17.92 -8.56
N MET A 109 -19.14 16.66 -9.00
CA MET A 109 -18.27 15.56 -8.54
C MET A 109 -16.86 15.66 -9.15
N MET A 110 -16.74 15.98 -10.43
CA MET A 110 -15.48 16.20 -11.12
C MET A 110 -14.68 17.35 -10.51
N GLU A 111 -15.33 18.49 -10.21
CA GLU A 111 -14.67 19.63 -9.55
C GLU A 111 -14.20 19.27 -8.14
N ARG A 112 -14.98 18.48 -7.39
CA ARG A 112 -14.56 17.94 -6.08
C ARG A 112 -13.38 16.98 -6.17
N LEU A 113 -13.35 16.10 -7.17
CA LEU A 113 -12.21 15.20 -7.42
C LEU A 113 -10.95 16.02 -7.74
N ARG A 114 -11.05 17.00 -8.64
CA ARG A 114 -9.96 17.92 -9.00
C ARG A 114 -9.45 18.72 -7.81
N GLN A 115 -10.35 19.31 -7.02
CA GLN A 115 -10.01 20.04 -5.79
C GLN A 115 -9.31 19.10 -4.80
N ARG A 116 -9.84 17.89 -4.61
CA ARG A 116 -9.27 16.92 -3.66
C ARG A 116 -7.91 16.38 -4.11
N ARG A 117 -7.69 16.22 -5.41
CA ARG A 117 -6.40 15.90 -6.03
C ARG A 117 -5.37 17.00 -5.72
N GLN A 118 -5.76 18.27 -5.94
CA GLN A 118 -4.91 19.42 -5.67
C GLN A 118 -4.53 19.53 -4.18
N GLU A 119 -5.50 19.35 -3.26
CA GLU A 119 -5.25 19.34 -1.81
C GLU A 119 -4.22 18.31 -1.33
N LEU A 120 -4.10 17.16 -2.01
CA LEU A 120 -3.08 16.16 -1.69
C LEU A 120 -1.69 16.60 -2.18
N LEU A 121 -1.61 17.11 -3.40
CA LEU A 121 -0.35 17.59 -3.99
C LEU A 121 0.22 18.80 -3.22
N ASP A 122 -0.64 19.72 -2.77
CA ASP A 122 -0.25 20.93 -2.03
C ASP A 122 0.00 20.71 -0.53
N ARG A 123 -0.44 19.58 0.05
CA ARG A 123 -0.19 19.27 1.47
C ARG A 123 1.16 18.61 1.69
N TYR A 124 1.50 17.68 0.81
CA TYR A 124 2.63 16.78 0.99
C TYR A 124 3.79 17.14 0.08
N LYS A 125 5.00 16.83 0.53
CA LYS A 125 6.18 16.67 -0.32
C LYS A 125 6.64 15.22 -0.29
N LEU A 126 7.04 14.72 -1.45
CA LEU A 126 8.02 13.63 -1.53
C LEU A 126 9.40 14.23 -1.20
N GLY A 127 9.53 14.67 0.05
CA GLY A 127 10.82 14.89 0.68
C GLY A 127 11.54 13.56 0.89
N ASP A 128 12.63 13.59 1.64
CA ASP A 128 13.54 12.45 1.82
C ASP A 128 12.86 11.11 2.22
N VAL A 129 12.49 10.34 1.19
CA VAL A 129 11.59 9.18 1.26
C VAL A 129 12.20 8.02 2.08
N LEU A 130 13.54 8.00 2.16
CA LEU A 130 14.33 6.97 2.84
C LEU A 130 14.89 7.43 4.20
N ALA A 131 14.50 8.63 4.68
CA ALA A 131 14.94 9.17 5.97
C ALA A 131 14.69 8.24 7.16
N ASP A 132 13.55 7.53 7.15
CA ASP A 132 13.19 6.58 8.22
C ASP A 132 14.05 5.31 8.19
N VAL A 133 14.57 4.93 7.03
CA VAL A 133 15.49 3.79 6.88
C VAL A 133 16.90 4.18 7.34
N ARG A 134 17.39 5.36 6.92
CA ARG A 134 18.69 5.87 7.40
C ARG A 134 18.70 5.99 8.92
N ARG A 135 17.69 6.63 9.51
CA ARG A 135 17.57 6.78 10.97
C ARG A 135 17.61 5.45 11.71
N GLN A 136 16.94 4.41 11.19
CA GLN A 136 16.97 3.07 11.81
C GLN A 136 18.33 2.39 11.70
N LEU A 137 19.07 2.57 10.59
CA LEU A 137 20.45 2.08 10.47
C LEU A 137 21.42 2.86 11.35
N ASP A 138 21.28 4.19 11.44
CA ASP A 138 22.06 5.05 12.33
C ASP A 138 21.87 4.62 13.80
N ASP A 139 20.63 4.34 14.22
CA ASP A 139 20.31 3.77 15.53
C ASP A 139 20.98 2.40 15.78
N ILE A 140 20.99 1.52 14.78
CA ILE A 140 21.62 0.18 14.86
C ILE A 140 23.14 0.31 15.02
N GLU A 141 23.77 1.14 14.19
CA GLU A 141 25.21 1.41 14.27
C GLU A 141 25.58 2.10 15.60
N ALA A 142 24.77 3.03 16.10
CA ALA A 142 24.98 3.65 17.41
C ALA A 142 24.83 2.64 18.56
N THR A 143 23.89 1.70 18.46
CA THR A 143 23.72 0.60 19.44
C THR A 143 24.95 -0.29 19.49
N GLU A 144 25.47 -0.70 18.31
CA GLU A 144 26.68 -1.52 18.21
C GLU A 144 27.92 -0.75 18.71
N ARG A 145 28.14 0.51 18.31
CA ARG A 145 29.25 1.35 18.80
C ARG A 145 29.27 1.47 20.32
N SER A 146 28.12 1.78 20.93
CA SER A 146 27.97 1.85 22.39
C SER A 146 28.27 0.51 23.08
N GLY A 147 27.91 -0.60 22.45
CA GLY A 147 28.25 -1.95 22.93
C GLY A 147 29.74 -2.27 22.86
N ILE A 148 30.40 -1.91 21.74
CA ILE A 148 31.85 -2.06 21.58
C ILE A 148 32.59 -1.24 22.64
N GLU A 149 32.22 0.03 22.83
CA GLU A 149 32.78 0.91 23.86
C GLU A 149 32.60 0.33 25.27
N ARG A 150 31.38 -0.12 25.61
CA ARG A 150 31.08 -0.74 26.91
C ARG A 150 31.97 -1.96 27.19
N ARG A 151 32.13 -2.86 26.23
CA ARG A 151 33.03 -4.04 26.38
C ARG A 151 34.50 -3.63 26.49
N LEU A 152 34.93 -2.60 25.76
CA LEU A 152 36.30 -2.07 25.81
C LEU A 152 36.60 -1.44 27.19
N ASP A 153 35.61 -0.74 27.76
CA ASP A 153 35.66 -0.17 29.11
C ASP A 153 35.71 -1.26 30.18
N GLU A 154 34.88 -2.30 30.09
CA GLU A 154 34.92 -3.46 30.99
C GLU A 154 36.29 -4.16 30.94
N ALA A 155 36.79 -4.46 29.74
CA ALA A 155 38.12 -5.06 29.55
C ALA A 155 39.27 -4.18 30.08
N SER A 156 39.06 -2.86 30.16
CA SER A 156 40.04 -1.91 30.72
C SER A 156 39.93 -1.76 32.24
N ARG A 157 38.70 -1.79 32.79
CA ARG A 157 38.41 -1.68 34.23
C ARG A 157 38.77 -2.94 35.02
N GLU A 158 38.78 -4.11 34.38
CA GLU A 158 39.33 -5.34 34.97
C GLU A 158 40.88 -5.32 35.08
N GLY A 159 41.55 -4.26 34.59
CA GLY A 159 42.98 -4.03 34.82
C GLY A 159 43.36 -3.99 36.31
N PRO A 160 44.65 -4.17 36.66
CA PRO A 160 45.08 -4.48 38.03
C PRO A 160 44.71 -3.36 39.02
N VAL A 161 43.68 -3.63 39.82
CA VAL A 161 43.30 -2.81 40.97
C VAL A 161 44.37 -2.95 42.04
N ASN A 162 45.32 -2.02 42.07
CA ASN A 162 46.25 -1.83 43.19
C ASN A 162 45.49 -1.26 44.41
N GLY A 163 44.68 -2.10 45.04
CA GLY A 163 43.97 -1.84 46.30
C GLY A 163 44.39 -2.85 47.37
N PRO A 164 44.67 -2.43 48.62
CA PRO A 164 45.18 -3.33 49.65
C PRO A 164 44.12 -4.33 50.13
N GLU A 165 44.48 -5.62 50.04
CA GLU A 165 44.06 -6.77 50.84
C GLU A 165 42.57 -6.91 51.25
N SER A 166 41.86 -7.86 50.61
CA SER A 166 40.88 -8.73 51.32
C SER A 166 40.49 -10.01 50.57
N GLY A 167 41.44 -10.95 50.48
CA GLY A 167 41.18 -12.32 50.98
C GLY A 167 40.19 -13.26 50.25
N ARG A 168 39.91 -13.11 48.95
CA ARG A 168 39.28 -14.20 48.16
C ARG A 168 39.94 -14.40 46.79
N GLU A 169 40.97 -15.23 46.77
CA GLU A 169 41.50 -15.80 45.53
C GLU A 169 40.50 -16.74 44.86
N ARG A 170 40.34 -16.61 43.54
CA ARG A 170 40.35 -17.76 42.60
C ARG A 170 40.50 -17.31 41.14
N ASN A 171 41.74 -16.99 40.81
CA ASN A 171 42.42 -17.53 39.63
C ASN A 171 41.61 -17.51 38.31
N ARG A 172 41.31 -16.30 37.79
CA ARG A 172 41.25 -16.12 36.34
C ARG A 172 42.67 -15.79 35.86
N PRO A 173 43.16 -16.40 34.77
CA PRO A 173 44.40 -15.95 34.14
C PRO A 173 44.16 -14.55 33.59
N ASP A 174 44.70 -13.55 34.29
CA ASP A 174 44.72 -12.16 33.87
C ASP A 174 45.68 -12.02 32.69
N ASN A 175 45.23 -12.47 31.51
CA ASN A 175 46.05 -12.57 30.31
C ASN A 175 46.09 -11.21 29.61
N PRO A 176 47.18 -10.41 29.73
CA PRO A 176 47.26 -9.11 29.06
C PRO A 176 47.19 -9.26 27.53
N GLN A 177 47.64 -10.39 26.99
CA GLN A 177 47.49 -10.75 25.58
C GLN A 177 46.02 -10.83 25.15
N LEU A 178 45.13 -11.39 25.99
CA LEU A 178 43.70 -11.48 25.68
C LEU A 178 43.04 -10.10 25.71
N ARG A 179 43.40 -9.24 26.69
CA ARG A 179 42.92 -7.84 26.73
C ARG A 179 43.34 -7.04 25.49
N ASN A 180 44.60 -7.20 25.07
CA ASN A 180 45.09 -6.55 23.84
C ASN A 180 44.35 -7.08 22.61
N MET A 181 44.19 -8.40 22.46
CA MET A 181 43.40 -8.99 21.37
C MET A 181 41.95 -8.49 21.34
N LEU A 182 41.30 -8.35 22.50
CA LEU A 182 39.93 -7.81 22.59
C LEU A 182 39.88 -6.33 22.15
N ARG A 183 40.85 -5.51 22.56
CA ARG A 183 40.99 -4.11 22.11
C ARG A 183 41.27 -4.02 20.60
N ASP A 184 42.16 -4.87 20.08
CA ASP A 184 42.49 -4.91 18.64
C ASP A 184 41.29 -5.37 17.80
N MET A 185 40.47 -6.29 18.31
CA MET A 185 39.21 -6.68 17.67
C MET A 185 38.17 -5.55 17.73
N ALA A 186 37.99 -4.91 18.89
CA ALA A 186 37.08 -3.78 19.04
C ALA A 186 37.44 -2.61 18.11
N ALA A 187 38.72 -2.25 18.01
CA ALA A 187 39.20 -1.23 17.08
C ALA A 187 38.86 -1.58 15.62
N LYS A 188 39.18 -2.80 15.17
CA LYS A 188 38.85 -3.27 13.82
C LYS A 188 37.35 -3.28 13.52
N ARG A 189 36.50 -3.49 14.53
CA ARG A 189 35.03 -3.40 14.38
C ARG A 189 34.57 -1.96 14.19
N LEU A 190 35.12 -1.01 14.96
CA LEU A 190 34.88 0.42 14.75
C LEU A 190 35.35 0.87 13.36
N ASP A 191 36.56 0.47 12.95
CA ASP A 191 37.09 0.75 11.60
C ASP A 191 36.17 0.17 10.50
N GLN A 192 35.58 -1.02 10.72
CA GLN A 192 34.60 -1.62 9.78
C GLN A 192 33.31 -0.80 9.69
N LEU A 193 32.80 -0.27 10.81
CA LEU A 193 31.60 0.58 10.84
C LEU A 193 31.87 1.96 10.23
N ASP A 194 33.06 2.52 10.42
CA ASP A 194 33.48 3.79 9.81
C ASP A 194 33.78 3.65 8.30
N ALA A 195 34.11 2.44 7.83
CA ALA A 195 34.35 2.14 6.42
C ALA A 195 33.08 1.75 5.62
N LEU A 196 31.89 1.76 6.25
CA LEU A 196 30.64 1.49 5.55
C LEU A 196 30.37 2.57 4.46
N PRO A 197 29.90 2.19 3.25
CA PRO A 197 29.54 3.17 2.23
C PRO A 197 28.44 4.13 2.71
N SER A 198 28.40 5.36 2.19
CA SER A 198 27.30 6.32 2.47
C SER A 198 25.94 5.81 2.01
N GLU A 199 25.91 5.09 0.88
CA GLU A 199 24.69 4.60 0.24
C GLU A 199 23.96 3.55 1.07
N LEU A 200 22.65 3.69 1.25
CA LEU A 200 21.81 2.75 2.00
C LEU A 200 22.02 1.26 1.64
N GLY A 201 22.00 0.93 0.34
CA GLY A 201 22.26 -0.44 -0.11
C GLY A 201 23.69 -0.92 0.07
N GLY A 202 24.65 0.00 0.22
CA GLY A 202 26.01 -0.29 0.64
C GLY A 202 26.08 -0.61 2.13
N ARG A 203 25.48 0.23 2.98
CA ARG A 203 25.35 0.02 4.44
C ARG A 203 24.67 -1.31 4.75
N ILE A 204 23.54 -1.61 4.10
CA ILE A 204 22.81 -2.87 4.30
C ILE A 204 23.67 -4.09 3.94
N ARG A 205 24.45 -4.05 2.85
CA ARG A 205 25.35 -5.16 2.50
C ARG A 205 26.52 -5.29 3.48
N GLY A 206 27.17 -4.19 3.83
CA GLY A 206 28.24 -4.18 4.81
C GLY A 206 27.77 -4.73 6.17
N LEU A 207 26.60 -4.30 6.64
CA LEU A 207 25.98 -4.79 7.88
C LEU A 207 25.44 -6.23 7.79
N GLN A 208 25.14 -6.75 6.59
CA GLN A 208 24.81 -8.18 6.39
C GLN A 208 26.03 -9.08 6.51
N GLU A 209 27.21 -8.61 6.11
CA GLU A 209 28.50 -9.31 6.24
C GLU A 209 29.18 -9.04 7.60
N TYR A 210 28.75 -8.00 8.32
CA TYR A 210 29.25 -7.61 9.63
C TYR A 210 28.81 -8.59 10.73
N ASP A 211 29.75 -8.91 11.62
CA ASP A 211 29.56 -9.84 12.73
C ASP A 211 29.44 -9.04 14.04
N PHE A 212 28.18 -8.71 14.34
CA PHE A 212 27.73 -7.89 15.48
C PHE A 212 28.18 -8.44 16.83
N LEU A 213 28.70 -7.55 17.67
CA LEU A 213 28.97 -7.84 19.07
C LEU A 213 27.73 -7.67 19.95
N GLU A 214 26.83 -6.73 19.68
CA GLU A 214 25.57 -6.62 20.42
C GLU A 214 24.43 -7.44 19.78
N PRO A 215 23.82 -8.40 20.51
CA PRO A 215 22.67 -9.16 20.01
C PRO A 215 21.49 -8.24 19.65
N GLU A 216 21.27 -7.16 20.43
CA GLU A 216 20.19 -6.21 20.18
C GLU A 216 20.36 -5.48 18.84
N ALA A 217 21.58 -5.03 18.51
CA ALA A 217 21.86 -4.38 17.23
C ALA A 217 21.61 -5.34 16.06
N ARG A 218 22.05 -6.59 16.19
CA ARG A 218 21.81 -7.67 15.22
C ARG A 218 20.32 -7.95 15.02
N ASP A 219 19.55 -8.06 16.10
CA ASP A 219 18.12 -8.38 16.04
C ASP A 219 17.30 -7.22 15.45
N ARG A 220 17.64 -5.97 15.81
CA ARG A 220 17.07 -4.77 15.17
C ARG A 220 17.38 -4.72 13.68
N PHE A 221 18.62 -5.05 13.28
CA PHE A 221 19.01 -5.12 11.86
C PHE A 221 18.27 -6.21 11.09
N ASN A 222 18.20 -7.43 11.61
CA ASN A 222 17.44 -8.53 11.01
C ASN A 222 15.95 -8.17 10.86
N GLY A 223 15.37 -7.53 11.88
CA GLY A 223 14.00 -7.04 11.87
C GLY A 223 13.75 -6.00 10.78
N LEU A 224 14.63 -5.00 10.66
CA LEU A 224 14.59 -3.97 9.61
C LEU A 224 14.69 -4.58 8.22
N VAL A 225 15.69 -5.44 7.95
CA VAL A 225 15.86 -6.09 6.65
C VAL A 225 14.64 -6.93 6.30
N ALA A 226 14.10 -7.71 7.24
CA ALA A 226 12.89 -8.50 7.01
C ALA A 226 11.64 -7.64 6.78
N GLN A 227 11.53 -6.47 7.44
CA GLN A 227 10.45 -5.52 7.19
C GLN A 227 10.56 -4.91 5.79
N LEU A 228 11.74 -4.41 5.41
CA LEU A 228 11.96 -3.81 4.09
C LEU A 228 11.76 -4.82 2.96
N GLN A 229 12.21 -6.07 3.13
CA GLN A 229 11.94 -7.15 2.19
C GLN A 229 10.43 -7.39 2.02
N ARG A 230 9.68 -7.51 3.13
CA ARG A 230 8.22 -7.66 3.07
C ARG A 230 7.57 -6.45 2.38
N GLN A 231 7.88 -5.23 2.80
CA GLN A 231 7.32 -4.00 2.27
C GLN A 231 7.54 -3.82 0.75
N VAL A 232 8.75 -4.12 0.26
CA VAL A 232 9.05 -4.12 -1.18
C VAL A 232 8.25 -5.18 -1.92
N LEU A 233 8.12 -6.39 -1.37
CA LEU A 233 7.35 -7.49 -1.99
C LEU A 233 5.84 -7.21 -1.95
N ASP A 234 5.32 -6.76 -0.81
CA ASP A 234 3.93 -6.37 -0.58
C ASP A 234 3.54 -5.28 -1.59
N GLN A 235 4.41 -4.29 -1.87
CA GLN A 235 4.14 -3.26 -2.88
C GLN A 235 3.95 -3.81 -4.31
N PHE A 236 4.63 -4.90 -4.70
CA PHE A 236 4.38 -5.56 -5.99
C PHE A 236 3.09 -6.39 -6.00
N VAL A 237 2.66 -6.86 -4.82
CA VAL A 237 1.49 -7.73 -4.59
C VAL A 237 0.22 -6.95 -4.24
N SER A 238 0.32 -5.67 -3.86
CA SER A 238 -0.77 -4.86 -3.28
C SER A 238 -1.84 -4.43 -4.30
N GLY A 239 -2.65 -5.41 -4.72
CA GLY A 239 -4.02 -5.24 -5.19
C GLY A 239 -5.00 -6.14 -4.41
N LEU A 240 -4.54 -6.73 -3.29
CA LEU A 240 -5.19 -7.84 -2.60
C LEU A 240 -5.85 -7.39 -1.29
N SER A 241 -7.17 -7.20 -1.30
CA SER A 241 -7.94 -6.91 -0.08
C SER A 241 -7.93 -8.08 0.90
N ASP A 242 -7.26 -7.92 2.06
CA ASP A 242 -7.44 -8.67 3.33
C ASP A 242 -7.35 -10.21 3.35
N ALA A 243 -7.23 -10.90 2.22
CA ALA A 243 -7.62 -12.31 2.12
C ALA A 243 -6.66 -13.32 2.78
N ILE A 244 -5.35 -13.07 2.79
CA ILE A 244 -4.35 -14.00 3.35
C ILE A 244 -3.28 -13.21 4.11
N LYS A 245 -3.41 -13.15 5.44
CA LYS A 245 -2.32 -12.72 6.32
C LYS A 245 -1.36 -13.89 6.54
N GLY A 246 -0.10 -13.72 6.10
CA GLY A 246 0.98 -14.68 6.34
C GLY A 246 1.59 -15.24 5.06
N ILE A 247 2.32 -14.40 4.33
CA ILE A 247 3.25 -14.85 3.27
C ILE A 247 4.34 -15.72 3.90
N THR A 248 4.63 -16.87 3.30
CA THR A 248 5.65 -17.83 3.79
C THR A 248 6.89 -17.85 2.87
N PRO A 249 8.01 -18.47 3.28
CA PRO A 249 9.20 -18.57 2.42
C PRO A 249 8.94 -19.29 1.08
N GLU A 250 7.91 -20.14 0.99
CA GLU A 250 7.48 -20.77 -0.27
C GLU A 250 6.92 -19.76 -1.30
N ASP A 251 6.31 -18.66 -0.87
CA ASP A 251 5.77 -17.64 -1.78
C ASP A 251 6.87 -16.89 -2.55
N LEU A 252 8.10 -16.82 -2.03
CA LEU A 252 9.25 -16.30 -2.77
C LEU A 252 9.58 -17.15 -4.01
N ALA A 253 9.39 -18.47 -3.94
CA ALA A 253 9.55 -19.34 -5.09
C ALA A 253 8.39 -19.13 -6.08
N ALA A 254 7.15 -19.05 -5.58
CA ALA A 254 5.97 -18.77 -6.41
C ALA A 254 6.09 -17.44 -7.19
N ASN A 255 6.63 -16.39 -6.57
CA ASN A 255 6.86 -15.10 -7.21
C ASN A 255 7.87 -15.19 -8.37
N ARG A 256 8.92 -16.01 -8.25
CA ARG A 256 9.90 -16.24 -9.33
C ARG A 256 9.26 -16.98 -10.51
N ASP A 257 8.50 -18.02 -10.22
CA ASP A 257 7.79 -18.78 -11.25
C ASP A 257 6.74 -17.91 -11.95
N MET A 258 6.05 -17.02 -11.23
CA MET A 258 5.16 -16.01 -11.81
C MET A 258 5.89 -15.08 -12.78
N VAL A 259 6.99 -14.43 -12.37
CA VAL A 259 7.73 -13.49 -13.26
C VAL A 259 8.21 -14.23 -14.51
N ARG A 260 8.71 -15.46 -14.36
CA ARG A 260 9.15 -16.30 -15.48
C ARG A 260 8.01 -16.69 -16.43
N ASP A 261 6.87 -17.12 -15.91
CA ASP A 261 5.71 -17.51 -16.73
C ASP A 261 5.12 -16.28 -17.46
N LEU A 262 5.05 -15.14 -16.77
CA LEU A 262 4.59 -13.87 -17.35
C LEU A 262 5.52 -13.37 -18.46
N ASN A 263 6.83 -13.39 -18.23
CA ASN A 263 7.83 -12.99 -19.22
C ASN A 263 7.74 -13.83 -20.50
N ARG A 264 7.43 -15.14 -20.39
CA ARG A 264 7.13 -16.02 -21.54
C ARG A 264 5.89 -15.57 -22.33
N LEU A 265 4.79 -15.22 -21.65
CA LEU A 265 3.57 -14.70 -22.32
C LEU A 265 3.84 -13.37 -23.03
N LEU A 266 4.53 -12.44 -22.37
CA LEU A 266 4.84 -11.13 -22.94
C LEU A 266 5.76 -11.25 -24.17
N GLN A 267 6.74 -12.15 -24.15
CA GLN A 267 7.58 -12.45 -25.32
C GLN A 267 6.78 -13.00 -26.51
N GLU A 268 5.82 -13.89 -26.27
CA GLU A 268 4.99 -14.46 -27.34
C GLU A 268 4.05 -13.41 -27.95
N ARG A 269 3.51 -12.51 -27.11
CA ARG A 269 2.72 -11.35 -27.57
C ARG A 269 3.58 -10.35 -28.35
N LEU A 270 4.80 -10.06 -27.91
CA LEU A 270 5.76 -9.20 -28.64
C LEU A 270 6.16 -9.80 -30.00
N ALA A 271 6.23 -11.12 -30.12
CA ALA A 271 6.44 -11.82 -31.38
C ALA A 271 5.22 -11.79 -32.33
N GLY A 272 4.12 -11.12 -31.94
CA GLY A 272 2.88 -11.03 -32.72
C GLY A 272 1.92 -12.22 -32.54
N GLY A 273 2.14 -13.06 -31.55
CA GLY A 273 1.20 -14.13 -31.15
C GLY A 273 0.11 -13.62 -30.22
N ASP A 274 -0.90 -14.46 -29.98
CA ASP A 274 -1.94 -14.23 -28.97
C ASP A 274 -1.97 -15.39 -27.97
N PRO A 275 -1.15 -15.34 -26.91
CA PRO A 275 -0.94 -16.48 -26.01
C PRO A 275 -2.06 -16.62 -24.97
N ASP A 276 -2.47 -17.86 -24.71
CA ASP A 276 -3.52 -18.14 -23.72
C ASP A 276 -3.03 -17.95 -22.28
N ALA A 277 -3.53 -16.91 -21.62
CA ALA A 277 -3.25 -16.63 -20.21
C ALA A 277 -4.01 -17.54 -19.22
N SER A 278 -4.87 -18.46 -19.67
CA SER A 278 -5.70 -19.29 -18.77
C SER A 278 -4.88 -20.15 -17.80
N GLU A 279 -3.79 -20.78 -18.27
CA GLU A 279 -2.90 -21.58 -17.41
C GLU A 279 -2.17 -20.68 -16.40
N PHE A 280 -1.80 -19.47 -16.81
CA PHE A 280 -1.15 -18.47 -15.96
C PHE A 280 -2.12 -17.96 -14.89
N LEU A 281 -3.34 -17.58 -15.25
CA LEU A 281 -4.38 -17.14 -14.31
C LEU A 281 -4.77 -18.25 -13.32
N GLN A 282 -4.75 -19.52 -13.74
CA GLN A 282 -5.00 -20.65 -12.83
C GLN A 282 -3.91 -20.80 -11.76
N LYS A 283 -2.63 -20.51 -12.07
CA LYS A 283 -1.50 -20.63 -11.14
C LYS A 283 -1.24 -19.36 -10.33
N HIS A 284 -1.37 -18.21 -10.99
CA HIS A 284 -0.86 -16.90 -10.56
C HIS A 284 -1.94 -15.82 -10.51
N GLY A 285 -3.20 -16.12 -10.85
CA GLY A 285 -4.31 -15.15 -10.88
C GLY A 285 -4.58 -14.45 -9.53
N ARG A 286 -4.08 -14.99 -8.41
CA ARG A 286 -4.05 -14.31 -7.10
C ARG A 286 -3.34 -12.94 -7.13
N PHE A 287 -2.42 -12.72 -8.07
CA PHE A 287 -1.68 -11.45 -8.22
C PHE A 287 -2.33 -10.47 -9.21
N PHE A 288 -3.34 -10.94 -9.97
CA PHE A 288 -4.03 -10.21 -11.03
C PHE A 288 -5.56 -10.29 -10.82
N PRO A 289 -6.08 -9.67 -9.74
CA PRO A 289 -7.48 -9.77 -9.39
C PRO A 289 -8.37 -9.21 -10.52
N GLY A 290 -9.41 -9.96 -10.88
CA GLY A 290 -10.37 -9.57 -11.93
C GLY A 290 -9.89 -9.78 -13.37
N ALA A 291 -8.60 -10.08 -13.60
CA ALA A 291 -8.08 -10.36 -14.93
C ALA A 291 -8.63 -11.67 -15.50
N ARG A 292 -8.96 -11.67 -16.80
CA ARG A 292 -9.58 -12.75 -17.56
C ARG A 292 -8.74 -13.18 -18.77
N ASN A 293 -7.92 -12.27 -19.29
CA ASN A 293 -7.08 -12.48 -20.48
C ASN A 293 -5.67 -11.86 -20.26
N LEU A 294 -4.79 -11.91 -21.27
CA LEU A 294 -3.47 -11.28 -21.20
C LEU A 294 -3.54 -9.74 -21.20
N ASP A 295 -4.49 -9.14 -21.92
CA ASP A 295 -4.61 -7.68 -22.02
C ASP A 295 -4.91 -7.06 -20.65
N ASP A 296 -5.82 -7.64 -19.86
CA ASP A 296 -6.12 -7.25 -18.48
C ASP A 296 -4.86 -7.33 -17.58
N ILE A 297 -3.99 -8.31 -17.82
CA ILE A 297 -2.72 -8.48 -17.10
C ILE A 297 -1.74 -7.37 -17.50
N ILE A 298 -1.60 -7.10 -18.80
CA ILE A 298 -0.73 -6.04 -19.33
C ILE A 298 -1.19 -4.67 -18.81
N GLU A 299 -2.49 -4.38 -18.82
CA GLU A 299 -3.05 -3.12 -18.30
C GLU A 299 -2.72 -2.93 -16.81
N GLN A 300 -2.95 -3.95 -15.99
CA GLN A 300 -2.61 -3.90 -14.56
C GLN A 300 -1.10 -3.73 -14.31
N LEU A 301 -0.24 -4.32 -15.15
CA LEU A 301 1.21 -4.14 -15.06
C LEU A 301 1.62 -2.74 -15.49
N ALA A 302 1.04 -2.21 -16.57
CA ALA A 302 1.28 -0.86 -17.07
C ALA A 302 0.92 0.18 -16.00
N GLN A 303 -0.24 0.07 -15.35
CA GLN A 303 -0.68 0.94 -14.26
C GLN A 303 0.30 0.94 -13.07
N ARG A 304 0.76 -0.25 -12.65
CA ARG A 304 1.75 -0.41 -11.56
C ARG A 304 3.11 0.18 -11.94
N MET A 305 3.57 -0.06 -13.17
CA MET A 305 4.83 0.49 -13.69
C MET A 305 4.78 2.00 -13.86
N ALA A 306 3.65 2.57 -14.29
CA ALA A 306 3.44 4.02 -14.38
C ALA A 306 3.46 4.68 -12.99
N ALA A 307 2.83 4.06 -11.99
CA ALA A 307 2.92 4.52 -10.59
C ALA A 307 4.38 4.58 -10.11
N MET A 308 5.12 3.47 -10.29
CA MET A 308 6.52 3.38 -9.91
C MET A 308 7.40 4.37 -10.69
N GLN A 309 7.20 4.52 -12.00
CA GLN A 309 7.96 5.50 -12.78
C GLN A 309 7.64 6.95 -12.38
N SER A 310 6.39 7.28 -12.07
CA SER A 310 6.05 8.61 -11.58
C SER A 310 6.69 8.90 -10.22
N LEU A 311 6.82 7.90 -9.33
CA LEU A 311 7.59 7.98 -8.09
C LEU A 311 9.10 8.18 -8.37
N LEU A 312 9.70 7.35 -9.23
CA LEU A 312 11.12 7.45 -9.57
C LEU A 312 11.45 8.80 -10.26
N ARG A 313 10.53 9.35 -11.06
CA ARG A 313 10.65 10.67 -11.72
C ARG A 313 10.47 11.84 -10.76
N SER A 314 9.76 11.69 -9.64
CA SER A 314 9.58 12.75 -8.63
C SER A 314 10.76 12.82 -7.63
N MET A 315 11.50 11.73 -7.45
CA MET A 315 12.75 11.66 -6.69
C MET A 315 13.93 12.32 -7.42
N THR A 316 14.93 12.79 -6.65
CA THR A 316 16.20 13.28 -7.23
C THR A 316 17.03 12.12 -7.83
N PRO A 317 18.00 12.39 -8.73
CA PRO A 317 18.88 11.36 -9.27
C PRO A 317 19.61 10.54 -8.20
N GLU A 318 20.02 11.21 -7.11
CA GLU A 318 20.74 10.62 -5.98
C GLU A 318 19.82 9.68 -5.18
N GLN A 319 18.62 10.16 -4.81
CA GLN A 319 17.60 9.35 -4.12
C GLN A 319 17.19 8.12 -4.93
N ARG A 320 17.13 8.24 -6.26
CA ARG A 320 16.84 7.12 -7.16
C ARG A 320 17.94 6.07 -7.14
N ALA A 321 19.21 6.50 -7.19
CA ALA A 321 20.35 5.59 -7.11
C ALA A 321 20.42 4.89 -5.73
N GLU A 322 20.12 5.62 -4.66
CA GLU A 322 20.06 5.10 -3.29
C GLU A 322 18.95 4.04 -3.12
N LEU A 323 17.74 4.31 -3.64
CA LEU A 323 16.62 3.36 -3.67
C LEU A 323 16.97 2.11 -4.48
N GLN A 324 17.57 2.27 -5.66
CA GLN A 324 18.01 1.14 -6.51
C GLN A 324 19.04 0.27 -5.77
N SER A 325 20.05 0.90 -5.16
CA SER A 325 21.06 0.22 -4.33
C SER A 325 20.43 -0.55 -3.16
N MET A 326 19.41 0.01 -2.52
CA MET A 326 18.65 -0.65 -1.45
C MET A 326 17.89 -1.88 -1.98
N VAL A 327 17.15 -1.75 -3.08
CA VAL A 327 16.42 -2.87 -3.71
C VAL A 327 17.37 -3.98 -4.12
N ASP A 328 18.53 -3.65 -4.69
CA ASP A 328 19.58 -4.62 -5.04
C ASP A 328 20.07 -5.37 -3.80
N ALA A 329 20.33 -4.67 -2.69
CA ALA A 329 20.78 -5.28 -1.42
C ALA A 329 19.72 -6.19 -0.76
N LEU A 330 18.43 -5.92 -0.99
CA LEU A 330 17.32 -6.68 -0.39
C LEU A 330 16.92 -7.93 -1.20
N LEU A 331 17.00 -7.88 -2.54
CA LEU A 331 16.47 -8.94 -3.41
C LEU A 331 17.27 -10.25 -3.41
N ARG A 332 18.56 -10.22 -3.02
CA ARG A 332 19.47 -11.39 -2.80
C ARG A 332 19.62 -12.43 -3.91
N ASP A 333 18.90 -12.34 -5.03
CA ASP A 333 18.89 -13.34 -6.11
C ASP A 333 19.10 -12.67 -7.47
N ASP A 334 20.26 -12.90 -8.08
CA ASP A 334 20.65 -12.29 -9.35
C ASP A 334 19.74 -12.70 -10.52
N ARG A 335 19.14 -13.89 -10.47
CA ARG A 335 18.25 -14.38 -11.52
C ARG A 335 16.91 -13.66 -11.48
N LEU A 336 16.33 -13.45 -10.30
CA LEU A 336 15.10 -12.67 -10.16
C LEU A 336 15.29 -11.23 -10.65
N ARG A 337 16.45 -10.60 -10.39
CA ARG A 337 16.77 -9.26 -10.94
C ARG A 337 16.78 -9.27 -12.47
N TRP A 338 17.38 -10.28 -13.10
CA TRP A 338 17.42 -10.42 -14.55
C TRP A 338 16.01 -10.66 -15.15
N ASP A 339 15.23 -11.57 -14.55
CA ASP A 339 13.86 -11.86 -14.99
C ASP A 339 12.97 -10.58 -14.90
N LEU A 340 13.11 -9.77 -13.85
CA LEU A 340 12.42 -8.48 -13.70
C LEU A 340 12.88 -7.41 -14.69
N ALA A 341 14.19 -7.31 -14.95
CA ALA A 341 14.73 -6.34 -15.92
C ALA A 341 14.25 -6.64 -17.34
N GLN A 342 14.15 -7.91 -17.72
CA GLN A 342 13.62 -8.31 -19.01
C GLN A 342 12.11 -8.03 -19.11
N LEU A 343 11.33 -8.30 -18.06
CA LEU A 343 9.91 -7.96 -17.99
C LEU A 343 9.67 -6.46 -18.19
N ALA A 344 10.46 -5.61 -17.52
CA ALA A 344 10.35 -4.16 -17.67
C ALA A 344 10.63 -3.68 -19.10
N ALA A 345 11.67 -4.21 -19.75
CA ALA A 345 12.00 -3.89 -21.14
C ALA A 345 10.91 -4.37 -22.12
N THR A 346 10.33 -5.57 -21.89
CA THR A 346 9.29 -6.14 -22.76
C THR A 346 7.98 -5.34 -22.65
N LEU A 347 7.62 -4.85 -21.45
CA LEU A 347 6.45 -3.99 -21.27
C LEU A 347 6.64 -2.59 -21.88
N ASP A 348 7.83 -2.01 -21.82
CA ASP A 348 8.13 -0.70 -22.42
C ASP A 348 7.94 -0.73 -23.95
N GLU A 349 8.32 -1.84 -24.61
CA GLU A 349 8.12 -2.04 -26.06
C GLU A 349 6.64 -2.31 -26.44
N LEU A 350 5.84 -2.87 -25.52
CA LEU A 350 4.42 -3.17 -25.74
C LEU A 350 3.47 -1.98 -25.46
N LEU A 351 3.95 -0.88 -24.86
CA LEU A 351 3.13 0.25 -24.39
C LEU A 351 3.43 1.55 -25.17
N PRO A 352 2.82 1.77 -26.35
CA PRO A 352 3.21 2.86 -27.25
C PRO A 352 2.93 4.28 -26.75
N GLU A 353 2.00 4.47 -25.79
CA GLU A 353 1.71 5.79 -25.20
C GLU A 353 2.63 6.15 -24.02
N GLY A 354 3.47 5.21 -23.58
CA GLY A 354 4.37 5.40 -22.45
C GLY A 354 3.67 5.37 -21.09
N LEU A 355 4.48 5.50 -20.03
CA LEU A 355 4.07 5.16 -18.67
C LEU A 355 3.59 6.37 -17.86
N GLY A 356 2.41 6.89 -18.24
CA GLY A 356 1.57 7.76 -17.41
C GLY A 356 2.11 9.16 -17.06
N ASP A 357 1.19 9.97 -16.53
CA ASP A 357 1.37 11.41 -16.36
C ASP A 357 2.18 11.78 -15.09
N ARG A 358 2.60 13.05 -15.00
CA ARG A 358 3.55 13.51 -13.95
C ARG A 358 2.85 14.22 -12.79
N TYR A 359 2.73 13.55 -11.64
CA TYR A 359 2.34 14.24 -10.40
C TYR A 359 3.51 15.05 -9.82
N ARG A 360 3.30 16.34 -9.60
CA ARG A 360 4.23 17.21 -8.85
C ARG A 360 3.63 17.56 -7.51
N PHE A 361 4.33 17.16 -6.45
CA PHE A 361 4.01 17.53 -5.07
C PHE A 361 4.67 18.85 -4.71
N SER A 362 3.93 19.73 -4.05
CA SER A 362 4.26 21.14 -3.77
C SER A 362 4.26 21.48 -2.29
N GLY A 363 3.77 20.59 -1.42
CA GLY A 363 3.51 20.88 -0.01
C GLY A 363 4.71 20.78 0.93
N ASP A 364 4.43 20.98 2.21
CA ASP A 364 5.45 21.04 3.26
C ASP A 364 5.57 19.77 4.12
N GLN A 365 4.54 18.92 4.17
CA GLN A 365 4.55 17.74 5.03
C GLN A 365 5.35 16.60 4.38
N PRO A 366 6.46 16.12 4.97
CA PRO A 366 7.23 15.02 4.40
C PRO A 366 6.41 13.72 4.45
N LEU A 367 6.44 12.96 3.34
CA LEU A 367 5.98 11.59 3.28
C LEU A 367 7.19 10.63 3.25
N GLY A 368 7.17 9.61 4.11
CA GLY A 368 8.00 8.43 3.93
C GLY A 368 7.48 7.54 2.80
N LEU A 369 8.22 6.49 2.44
CA LEU A 369 7.92 5.62 1.28
C LEU A 369 6.47 5.12 1.23
N ASP A 370 5.97 4.55 2.33
CA ASP A 370 4.60 4.01 2.38
C ASP A 370 3.54 5.09 2.18
N GLY A 371 3.69 6.22 2.86
CA GLY A 371 2.75 7.35 2.76
C GLY A 371 2.75 7.97 1.35
N ALA A 372 3.90 8.04 0.70
CA ALA A 372 4.02 8.48 -0.69
C ALA A 372 3.28 7.53 -1.64
N LEU A 373 3.52 6.22 -1.52
CA LEU A 373 2.87 5.20 -2.34
C LEU A 373 1.35 5.15 -2.12
N GLU A 374 0.88 5.25 -0.87
CA GLU A 374 -0.54 5.32 -0.53
C GLU A 374 -1.21 6.55 -1.18
N GLN A 375 -0.58 7.73 -1.08
CA GLN A 375 -1.15 8.93 -1.70
C GLN A 375 -1.11 8.86 -3.24
N MET A 376 -0.10 8.24 -3.85
CA MET A 376 -0.06 8.05 -5.31
C MET A 376 -1.13 7.07 -5.79
N ALA A 377 -1.32 5.93 -5.12
CA ALA A 377 -2.41 5.01 -5.43
C ALA A 377 -3.79 5.69 -5.29
N ARG A 378 -3.94 6.58 -4.30
CA ARG A 378 -5.14 7.41 -4.13
C ARG A 378 -5.33 8.45 -5.24
N LEU A 379 -4.26 9.07 -5.73
CA LEU A 379 -4.32 10.00 -6.87
C LEU A 379 -4.78 9.27 -8.13
N GLN A 380 -4.18 8.11 -8.46
CA GLN A 380 -4.58 7.28 -9.59
C GLN A 380 -6.03 6.75 -9.45
N ALA A 381 -6.46 6.39 -8.24
CA ALA A 381 -7.84 6.01 -7.99
C ALA A 381 -8.82 7.16 -8.28
N MET A 382 -8.47 8.41 -7.98
CA MET A 382 -9.30 9.57 -8.32
C MET A 382 -9.27 9.91 -9.82
N GLU A 383 -8.14 9.69 -10.50
CA GLU A 383 -8.00 9.88 -11.95
C GLU A 383 -8.85 8.85 -12.73
N SER A 384 -8.74 7.57 -12.39
CA SER A 384 -9.60 6.52 -12.96
C SER A 384 -11.10 6.69 -12.62
N MET A 385 -11.45 7.50 -11.61
CA MET A 385 -12.82 7.97 -11.40
C MET A 385 -13.16 9.15 -12.31
N GLU A 386 -12.25 10.11 -12.48
CA GLU A 386 -12.39 11.23 -13.42
C GLU A 386 -12.67 10.71 -14.84
N ASP A 387 -11.85 9.80 -15.36
CA ASP A 387 -11.99 9.21 -16.71
C ASP A 387 -13.31 8.43 -16.88
N ARG A 388 -13.77 7.75 -15.83
CA ARG A 388 -15.04 7.00 -15.84
C ARG A 388 -16.25 7.92 -15.83
N LEU A 389 -16.17 9.08 -15.17
CA LEU A 389 -17.24 10.07 -15.20
C LEU A 389 -17.24 10.84 -16.51
N ASP A 390 -16.06 11.07 -17.11
CA ASP A 390 -15.93 11.74 -18.42
C ASP A 390 -16.42 10.86 -19.59
N SER A 391 -16.10 9.56 -19.57
CA SER A 391 -16.56 8.59 -20.59
C SER A 391 -18.07 8.32 -20.56
N ILE A 392 -18.73 8.39 -19.40
CA ILE A 392 -20.20 8.42 -19.30
C ILE A 392 -20.78 9.67 -20.01
N GLY A 393 -19.96 10.70 -20.18
CA GLY A 393 -20.27 11.94 -20.87
C GLY A 393 -19.96 11.99 -22.37
N ASP A 394 -19.52 10.94 -23.06
CA ASP A 394 -19.27 11.01 -24.51
C ASP A 394 -20.39 10.30 -25.33
N PRO A 395 -20.94 10.90 -26.41
CA PRO A 395 -22.20 10.47 -27.02
C PRO A 395 -22.07 9.27 -27.97
N GLY A 396 -21.11 8.38 -27.74
CA GLY A 396 -20.73 7.30 -28.67
C GLY A 396 -21.29 5.91 -28.37
N ASP A 397 -21.75 5.64 -27.15
CA ASP A 397 -21.83 4.26 -26.62
C ASP A 397 -23.16 3.93 -25.88
N VAL A 398 -24.29 4.46 -26.36
CA VAL A 398 -25.66 4.19 -25.85
C VAL A 398 -26.64 3.82 -26.96
#